data_AF-A0A3N4M8T7-F1
#
_entry.id   AF-A0A3N4M8T7-F1
#
_cell.length_a   1.000
_cell.length_b   1.000
_cell.length_c   1.000
_cell.angle_alpha   90.00
_cell.angle_beta   90.00
_cell.angle_gamma   90.00
#
_symmetry.space_group_name_H-M   'P 1'
#
loop_
_entity.id
_entity.type
_entity.pdbx_description
1 polymer ?
#
loop_
_entity_poly.entity_id
_entity_poly.type
_entity_poly.pdbx_seq_one_letter_code
_entity_poly.pdbx_strand_id
1 'polypeptide(L)'
;MSSPSPPQPADSTATAAATTASTSDLPALPPSINPEKLLAGETYTYTSPVPSEILANPKAPVILGVDEAGRGPVLGPMVYAAAYCLENYSDTIKELGFADSKKLTHATRTALLTSLTTSSIPSDTSNSSKTSTLHPNVGWTTTLLSPPTISTSMLRPHTQPPLNLNALAHYTTISLIRTLLSPPYSLNITSIYIDTVGPPQSYTTLLQKHFPTLKVTVTKQADSIYPIVSAASVCAKVTRDVAIDVLTSPALVTTATNPQQAEAPQPLGSGYPGDAKTISYLKSTLDPVFGWRGEVVRFSWATAKDLLEKAKSSVKAEWAEEGSDEGQAITCFFSSGKDEGMEKGVAGWYGRSVGVGEF
;
A
#
# COMPACT_ATOMS: atom_id res chain seq x y z
N MET A 1 -39.25 -32.22 62.58
CA MET A 1 -38.54 -31.07 61.98
C MET A 1 -37.22 -31.57 61.43
N SER A 2 -36.80 -30.98 60.31
CA SER A 2 -35.55 -31.22 59.56
C SER A 2 -35.66 -32.21 58.40
N SER A 3 -35.69 -31.61 57.22
CA SER A 3 -35.88 -32.14 55.87
C SER A 3 -34.74 -33.04 55.38
N PRO A 4 -34.98 -33.95 54.41
CA PRO A 4 -33.96 -34.83 53.86
C PRO A 4 -33.09 -34.11 52.80
N SER A 5 -31.78 -34.36 52.84
CA SER A 5 -30.81 -33.94 51.83
C SER A 5 -30.92 -34.80 50.57
N PRO A 6 -30.75 -34.24 49.35
CA PRO A 6 -30.80 -34.99 48.10
C PRO A 6 -29.47 -35.71 47.78
N PRO A 7 -29.51 -36.82 47.01
CA PRO A 7 -28.34 -37.58 46.63
C PRO A 7 -27.59 -36.95 45.45
N GLN A 8 -26.25 -37.06 45.46
CA GLN A 8 -25.37 -36.67 44.35
C GLN A 8 -25.54 -37.60 43.14
N PRO A 9 -25.44 -37.09 41.89
CA PRO A 9 -25.26 -37.91 40.71
C PRO A 9 -23.78 -38.05 40.31
N ALA A 10 -23.52 -39.20 39.70
CA ALA A 10 -22.22 -39.79 39.40
C ALA A 10 -21.47 -39.14 38.24
N ASP A 11 -20.15 -39.37 38.30
CA ASP A 11 -19.10 -39.04 37.35
C ASP A 11 -19.34 -39.68 35.97
N SER A 12 -19.28 -38.87 34.91
CA SER A 12 -18.98 -39.34 33.55
C SER A 12 -18.21 -38.27 32.79
N THR A 13 -16.90 -38.31 32.92
CA THR A 13 -15.93 -37.51 32.17
C THR A 13 -15.78 -38.09 30.76
N ALA A 14 -16.41 -37.44 29.78
CA ALA A 14 -16.10 -37.60 28.36
C ALA A 14 -15.44 -36.31 27.86
N THR A 15 -14.12 -36.27 27.96
CA THR A 15 -13.29 -35.17 27.46
C THR A 15 -13.26 -35.23 25.93
N ALA A 16 -14.01 -34.36 25.28
CA ALA A 16 -13.90 -34.15 23.84
C ALA A 16 -12.55 -33.48 23.55
N ALA A 17 -11.63 -34.22 22.94
CA ALA A 17 -10.38 -33.70 22.43
C ALA A 17 -10.65 -32.68 21.32
N ALA A 18 -10.40 -31.41 21.61
CA ALA A 18 -10.30 -30.38 20.60
C ALA A 18 -9.01 -30.61 19.81
N THR A 19 -9.13 -31.15 18.60
CA THR A 19 -8.06 -31.18 17.62
C THR A 19 -7.70 -29.74 17.26
N THR A 20 -6.68 -29.20 17.90
CA THR A 20 -6.04 -27.95 17.51
C THR A 20 -5.41 -28.16 16.14
N ALA A 21 -6.06 -27.65 15.09
CA ALA A 21 -5.43 -27.50 13.79
C ALA A 21 -4.21 -26.59 13.97
N SER A 22 -3.02 -27.13 13.69
CA SER A 22 -1.74 -26.43 13.72
C SER A 22 -1.76 -25.24 12.75
N THR A 23 -1.56 -24.05 13.27
CA THR A 23 -1.41 -22.78 12.54
C THR A 23 -0.05 -22.66 11.85
N SER A 24 0.41 -23.70 11.13
CA SER A 24 1.79 -23.76 10.59
C SER A 24 1.95 -23.56 9.09
N ASP A 25 0.86 -23.40 8.31
CA ASP A 25 0.96 -23.49 6.84
C ASP A 25 0.71 -22.17 6.09
N LEU A 26 0.64 -21.02 6.78
CA LEU A 26 0.70 -19.72 6.11
C LEU A 26 2.17 -19.29 5.99
N PRO A 27 2.67 -18.99 4.77
CA PRO A 27 4.02 -18.47 4.63
C PRO A 27 4.17 -17.20 5.47
N ALA A 28 5.25 -17.11 6.25
CA ALA A 28 5.52 -15.95 7.07
C ALA A 28 5.53 -14.69 6.19
N LEU A 29 4.78 -13.67 6.60
CA LEU A 29 4.69 -12.41 5.87
C LEU A 29 6.09 -11.77 5.75
N PRO A 30 6.44 -11.15 4.61
CA PRO A 30 7.67 -10.39 4.49
C PRO A 30 7.72 -9.27 5.55
N PRO A 31 8.92 -8.90 6.05
CA PRO A 31 9.04 -7.88 7.10
C PRO A 31 8.61 -6.48 6.63
N SER A 32 8.47 -6.25 5.32
CA SER A 32 7.87 -5.03 4.76
C SER A 32 6.35 -4.94 4.90
N ILE A 33 5.68 -5.99 5.35
CA ILE A 33 4.23 -6.02 5.54
C ILE A 33 3.90 -5.76 7.00
N ASN A 34 3.19 -4.66 7.25
CA ASN A 34 2.60 -4.36 8.55
C ASN A 34 1.08 -4.40 8.41
N PRO A 35 0.41 -5.51 8.80
CA PRO A 35 -1.03 -5.67 8.62
C PRO A 35 -1.85 -4.58 9.31
N GLU A 36 -1.48 -4.14 10.51
CA GLU A 36 -2.20 -3.11 11.26
C GLU A 36 -2.24 -1.80 10.47
N LYS A 37 -1.07 -1.31 10.02
CA LYS A 37 -0.97 -0.08 9.22
C LYS A 37 -1.66 -0.21 7.87
N LEU A 38 -1.54 -1.37 7.24
CA LEU A 38 -2.15 -1.64 5.95
C LEU A 38 -3.69 -1.58 6.04
N LEU A 39 -4.26 -2.17 7.08
CA LEU A 39 -5.70 -2.19 7.35
C LEU A 39 -6.23 -0.86 7.87
N ALA A 40 -5.38 -0.03 8.47
CA ALA A 40 -5.69 1.36 8.80
C ALA A 40 -5.56 2.31 7.60
N GLY A 41 -5.16 1.82 6.42
CA GLY A 41 -4.98 2.65 5.22
C GLY A 41 -3.79 3.61 5.31
N GLU A 42 -2.80 3.31 6.15
CA GLU A 42 -1.62 4.15 6.35
C GLU A 42 -0.56 3.93 5.27
N THR A 43 0.10 5.02 4.89
CA THR A 43 1.36 4.96 4.14
C THR A 43 2.50 4.74 5.13
N TYR A 44 3.37 3.78 4.87
CA TYR A 44 4.50 3.49 5.76
C TYR A 44 5.75 3.05 5.00
N THR A 45 6.89 3.20 5.66
CA THR A 45 8.20 2.79 5.15
C THR A 45 8.76 1.68 6.03
N TYR A 46 9.28 0.64 5.38
CA TYR A 46 10.12 -0.38 5.99
C TYR A 46 11.54 -0.24 5.45
N THR A 47 12.54 -0.39 6.32
CA THR A 47 13.94 -0.44 5.92
C THR A 47 14.59 -1.62 6.63
N SER A 48 15.29 -2.46 5.87
CA SER A 48 16.05 -3.57 6.43
C SER A 48 17.17 -3.07 7.33
N PRO A 49 17.67 -3.90 8.27
CA PRO A 49 18.95 -3.65 8.89
C PRO A 49 20.04 -3.39 7.84
N VAL A 50 21.01 -2.52 8.17
CA VAL A 50 22.15 -2.28 7.28
C VAL A 50 22.97 -3.57 7.19
N PRO A 51 23.29 -4.07 5.99
CA PRO A 51 24.06 -5.29 5.82
C PRO A 51 25.42 -5.23 6.51
N SER A 52 25.87 -6.36 7.06
CA SER A 52 27.12 -6.45 7.83
C SER A 52 28.35 -6.06 7.01
N GLU A 53 28.37 -6.36 5.72
CA GLU A 53 29.49 -6.00 4.83
C GLU A 53 29.60 -4.48 4.62
N ILE A 54 28.46 -3.78 4.61
CA ILE A 54 28.43 -2.31 4.52
C ILE A 54 28.85 -1.69 5.86
N LEU A 55 28.37 -2.24 6.98
CA LEU A 55 28.77 -1.79 8.32
C LEU A 55 30.26 -2.00 8.59
N ALA A 56 30.85 -3.08 8.08
CA ALA A 56 32.29 -3.33 8.16
C ALA A 56 33.11 -2.35 7.32
N ASN A 57 32.51 -1.75 6.29
CA ASN A 57 33.18 -0.87 5.33
C ASN A 57 32.43 0.46 5.13
N PRO A 58 32.26 1.30 6.17
CA PRO A 58 31.36 2.46 6.14
C PRO A 58 31.79 3.56 5.14
N LYS A 59 33.06 3.56 4.73
CA LYS A 59 33.61 4.50 3.73
C LYS A 59 33.61 3.93 2.31
N ALA A 60 33.30 2.65 2.12
CA ALA A 60 33.26 2.06 0.79
C ALA A 60 32.09 2.65 -0.01
N PRO A 61 32.21 2.76 -1.34
CA PRO A 61 31.14 3.27 -2.18
C PRO A 61 29.96 2.28 -2.20
N VAL A 62 28.75 2.82 -2.00
CA VAL A 62 27.48 2.09 -2.08
C VAL A 62 26.73 2.52 -3.35
N ILE A 63 26.19 1.53 -4.06
CA ILE A 63 25.27 1.78 -5.17
C ILE A 63 23.83 1.57 -4.72
N LEU A 64 22.90 2.33 -5.29
CA LEU A 64 21.47 2.29 -4.99
C LEU A 64 20.67 2.06 -6.28
N GLY A 65 19.75 1.10 -6.26
CA GLY A 65 18.72 0.92 -7.29
C GLY A 65 17.35 1.30 -6.76
N VAL A 66 16.52 1.97 -7.57
CA VAL A 66 15.14 2.35 -7.22
C VAL A 66 14.18 1.90 -8.32
N ASP A 67 13.07 1.29 -7.92
CA ASP A 67 11.97 0.89 -8.81
C ASP A 67 10.63 0.95 -8.06
N GLU A 68 9.52 0.84 -8.79
CA GLU A 68 8.17 0.81 -8.24
C GLU A 68 7.31 -0.36 -8.73
N ALA A 69 6.23 -0.62 -8.00
CA ALA A 69 5.17 -1.54 -8.40
C ALA A 69 3.79 -0.93 -8.13
N GLY A 70 2.83 -1.21 -9.02
CA GLY A 70 1.44 -0.82 -8.81
C GLY A 70 1.09 0.61 -9.21
N ARG A 71 1.78 1.21 -10.17
CA ARG A 71 1.45 2.57 -10.62
C ARG A 71 0.09 2.67 -11.32
N GLY A 72 -0.28 1.72 -12.17
CA GLY A 72 -1.50 1.76 -13.00
C GLY A 72 -2.82 1.22 -12.40
N PRO A 73 -2.82 0.21 -11.51
CA PRO A 73 -4.03 -0.38 -10.93
C PRO A 73 -4.93 0.64 -10.23
N VAL A 74 -6.25 0.45 -10.35
CA VAL A 74 -7.27 1.16 -9.53
C VAL A 74 -7.37 0.56 -8.12
N LEU A 75 -6.88 -0.68 -7.95
CA LEU A 75 -6.88 -1.39 -6.67
C LEU A 75 -5.49 -1.47 -6.02
N GLY A 76 -5.51 -1.28 -4.70
CA GLY A 76 -4.45 -1.47 -3.73
C GLY A 76 -3.28 -0.49 -3.84
N PRO A 77 -2.21 -0.70 -3.06
CA PRO A 77 -1.17 0.30 -2.88
C PRO A 77 -0.23 0.42 -4.08
N MET A 78 0.53 1.50 -4.09
CA MET A 78 1.70 1.69 -4.95
C MET A 78 2.95 1.59 -4.07
N VAL A 79 3.89 0.72 -4.43
CA VAL A 79 5.08 0.46 -3.60
C VAL A 79 6.29 0.97 -4.34
N TYR A 80 7.04 1.87 -3.70
CA TYR A 80 8.40 2.20 -4.11
C TYR A 80 9.38 1.37 -3.30
N ALA A 81 10.43 0.88 -3.95
CA ALA A 81 11.50 0.17 -3.30
C ALA A 81 12.85 0.74 -3.70
N ALA A 82 13.81 0.67 -2.78
CA ALA A 82 15.20 0.83 -3.10
C ALA A 82 16.01 -0.35 -2.54
N ALA A 83 17.01 -0.80 -3.30
CA ALA A 83 17.97 -1.81 -2.88
C ALA A 83 19.38 -1.22 -2.99
N TYR A 84 20.26 -1.58 -2.06
CA TYR A 84 21.61 -1.04 -2.00
C TYR A 84 22.64 -2.11 -1.60
N CYS A 85 23.85 -1.98 -2.14
CA CYS A 85 24.99 -2.85 -1.83
C CYS A 85 26.31 -2.09 -2.03
N LEU A 86 27.42 -2.68 -1.58
CA LEU A 86 28.75 -2.20 -1.98
C LEU A 86 28.90 -2.25 -3.50
N GLU A 87 29.57 -1.27 -4.09
CA GLU A 87 29.75 -1.17 -5.56
C GLU A 87 30.42 -2.41 -6.15
N ASN A 88 31.40 -2.98 -5.45
CA ASN A 88 32.10 -4.20 -5.85
C ASN A 88 31.24 -5.48 -5.79
N TYR A 89 30.07 -5.44 -5.16
CA TYR A 89 29.14 -6.57 -5.09
C TYR A 89 28.13 -6.60 -6.25
N SER A 90 28.07 -5.53 -7.06
CA SER A 90 27.10 -5.37 -8.15
C SER A 90 27.08 -6.56 -9.13
N ASP A 91 28.24 -7.07 -9.52
CA ASP A 91 28.33 -8.20 -10.46
C ASP A 91 27.79 -9.51 -9.86
N THR A 92 27.95 -9.70 -8.55
CA THR A 92 27.43 -10.89 -7.84
C THR A 92 25.90 -10.89 -7.82
N ILE A 93 25.25 -9.72 -7.74
CA ILE A 93 23.78 -9.62 -7.82
C ILE A 93 23.25 -10.15 -9.15
N LYS A 94 23.99 -9.91 -10.24
CA LYS A 94 23.64 -10.41 -11.57
C LYS A 94 23.67 -11.94 -11.64
N GLU A 95 24.71 -12.55 -11.05
CA GLU A 95 24.88 -14.02 -11.01
C GLU A 95 23.78 -14.71 -10.20
N LEU A 96 23.20 -14.02 -9.21
CA LEU A 96 22.17 -14.54 -8.31
C LEU A 96 20.74 -14.48 -8.87
N GLY A 97 20.59 -14.19 -10.16
CA GLY A 97 19.29 -14.28 -10.84
C GLY A 97 18.43 -13.02 -10.78
N PHE A 98 18.96 -11.90 -10.31
CA PHE A 98 18.30 -10.58 -10.43
C PHE A 98 18.44 -10.00 -11.84
N ALA A 99 18.19 -10.79 -12.87
CA ALA A 99 18.18 -10.36 -14.26
C ALA A 99 16.73 -10.31 -14.78
N ASP A 100 16.33 -9.16 -15.33
CA ASP A 100 15.02 -8.93 -15.96
C ASP A 100 13.82 -9.37 -15.10
N SER A 101 13.41 -8.48 -14.19
CA SER A 101 12.34 -8.73 -13.22
C SER A 101 10.99 -9.14 -13.84
N LYS A 102 10.77 -8.85 -15.12
CA LYS A 102 9.54 -9.15 -15.86
C LYS A 102 9.44 -10.61 -16.29
N LYS A 103 10.58 -11.31 -16.38
CA LYS A 103 10.64 -12.74 -16.67
C LYS A 103 10.54 -13.60 -15.41
N LEU A 104 10.67 -13.01 -14.22
CA LEU A 104 10.63 -13.73 -12.95
C LEU A 104 9.19 -14.09 -12.57
N THR A 105 8.97 -15.37 -12.25
CA THR A 105 7.69 -15.84 -11.72
C THR A 105 7.45 -15.29 -10.31
N HIS A 106 6.19 -15.28 -9.84
CA HIS A 106 5.88 -14.88 -8.46
C HIS A 106 6.67 -15.71 -7.43
N ALA A 107 6.72 -17.04 -7.60
CA ALA A 107 7.50 -17.93 -6.72
C ALA A 107 8.99 -17.58 -6.70
N THR A 108 9.58 -17.30 -7.87
CA THR A 108 10.98 -16.87 -7.96
C THR A 108 11.22 -15.53 -7.25
N ARG A 109 10.33 -14.55 -7.44
CA ARG A 109 10.43 -13.25 -6.77
C ARG A 109 10.34 -13.40 -5.24
N THR A 110 9.43 -14.24 -4.75
CA THR A 110 9.30 -14.52 -3.32
C THR A 110 10.56 -15.18 -2.76
N ALA A 111 11.11 -16.19 -3.45
CA ALA A 111 12.36 -16.84 -3.02
C ALA A 111 13.55 -15.85 -2.98
N LEU A 112 13.65 -14.97 -3.97
CA LEU A 112 14.67 -13.91 -3.99
C LEU A 112 14.49 -12.92 -2.83
N LEU A 113 13.25 -12.50 -2.52
CA LEU A 113 13.01 -11.64 -1.36
C LEU A 113 13.36 -12.36 -0.05
N THR A 114 13.03 -13.64 0.09
CA THR A 114 13.43 -14.44 1.26
C THR A 114 14.95 -14.48 1.41
N SER A 115 15.70 -14.66 0.32
CA SER A 115 17.16 -14.64 0.38
C SER A 115 17.78 -13.29 0.79
N LEU A 116 17.03 -12.19 0.61
CA LEU A 116 17.39 -10.85 1.10
C LEU A 116 17.06 -10.66 2.60
N THR A 117 16.23 -11.52 3.20
CA THR A 117 15.79 -11.39 4.60
C THR A 117 16.38 -12.44 5.53
N THR A 118 16.79 -13.59 5.01
CA THR A 118 17.30 -14.70 5.84
C THR A 118 18.82 -14.81 5.78
N SER A 119 19.47 -14.81 6.95
CA SER A 119 20.91 -15.09 7.10
C SER A 119 21.30 -16.55 6.84
N SER A 120 20.34 -17.49 6.86
CA SER A 120 20.57 -18.93 6.74
C SER A 120 20.13 -19.49 5.39
N ILE A 121 20.98 -20.32 4.79
CA ILE A 121 20.70 -21.06 3.55
C ILE A 121 19.59 -22.10 3.82
N PRO A 122 18.53 -22.21 2.98
CA PRO A 122 17.61 -23.35 3.02
C PRO A 122 18.39 -24.63 2.70
N SER A 123 18.37 -25.60 3.61
CA SER A 123 19.17 -26.83 3.58
C SER A 123 18.86 -27.82 2.44
N ASP A 124 17.98 -27.49 1.50
CA ASP A 124 17.38 -28.45 0.55
C ASP A 124 17.75 -28.26 -0.93
N THR A 125 18.80 -27.50 -1.26
CA THR A 125 19.25 -27.40 -2.66
C THR A 125 20.52 -28.21 -2.89
N SER A 126 20.35 -29.47 -3.29
CA SER A 126 21.40 -30.44 -3.63
C SER A 126 22.17 -30.14 -4.93
N ASN A 127 22.17 -28.90 -5.42
CA ASN A 127 22.98 -28.49 -6.56
C ASN A 127 23.99 -27.41 -6.15
N SER A 128 25.20 -27.89 -5.87
CA SER A 128 26.41 -27.13 -5.64
C SER A 128 26.76 -26.26 -6.86
N SER A 129 26.54 -24.95 -6.73
CA SER A 129 27.33 -23.92 -7.41
C SER A 129 27.12 -22.57 -6.70
N LYS A 130 28.15 -22.11 -5.96
CA LYS A 130 28.27 -20.78 -5.30
C LYS A 130 26.98 -20.20 -4.69
N THR A 131 26.59 -20.66 -3.51
CA THR A 131 25.50 -20.04 -2.73
C THR A 131 26.02 -18.83 -1.95
N SER A 132 26.24 -17.70 -2.63
CA SER A 132 26.52 -16.40 -1.99
C SER A 132 25.24 -15.87 -1.33
N THR A 133 25.25 -15.73 -0.01
CA THR A 133 24.11 -15.20 0.75
C THR A 133 23.94 -13.70 0.50
N LEU A 134 22.74 -13.27 0.07
CA LEU A 134 22.42 -11.87 -0.26
C LEU A 134 22.26 -10.99 0.98
N HIS A 135 21.62 -11.50 2.03
CA HIS A 135 21.35 -10.77 3.28
C HIS A 135 22.55 -9.99 3.87
N PRO A 136 23.78 -10.53 3.98
CA PRO A 136 24.93 -9.77 4.51
C PRO A 136 25.46 -8.68 3.57
N ASN A 137 25.08 -8.67 2.29
CA ASN A 137 25.62 -7.79 1.26
C ASN A 137 24.62 -6.74 0.75
N VAL A 138 23.32 -7.06 0.77
CA VAL A 138 22.28 -6.27 0.11
C VAL A 138 21.23 -5.84 1.13
N GLY A 139 21.09 -4.52 1.28
CA GLY A 139 20.03 -3.92 2.09
C GLY A 139 18.93 -3.39 1.19
N TRP A 140 17.74 -3.19 1.75
CA TRP A 140 16.60 -2.71 0.99
C TRP A 140 15.62 -1.93 1.86
N THR A 141 14.81 -1.11 1.21
CA THR A 141 13.77 -0.30 1.83
C THR A 141 12.57 -0.22 0.89
N THR A 142 11.37 -0.12 1.45
CA THR A 142 10.13 0.05 0.70
C THR A 142 9.29 1.13 1.35
N THR A 143 8.72 2.03 0.55
CA THR A 143 7.60 2.88 0.96
C THR A 143 6.34 2.41 0.26
N LEU A 144 5.35 2.00 1.04
CA LEU A 144 4.04 1.61 0.57
C LEU A 144 3.11 2.83 0.64
N LEU A 145 2.72 3.35 -0.52
CA LEU A 145 1.72 4.41 -0.65
C LEU A 145 0.32 3.81 -0.65
N SER A 146 -0.45 4.11 0.39
CA SER A 146 -1.79 3.58 0.56
C SER A 146 -2.79 4.19 -0.44
N PRO A 147 -3.84 3.46 -0.86
CA PRO A 147 -4.89 4.02 -1.71
C PRO A 147 -5.55 5.29 -1.13
N PRO A 148 -5.77 5.43 0.20
CA PRO A 148 -6.23 6.68 0.78
C PRO A 148 -5.24 7.83 0.55
N THR A 149 -3.95 7.61 0.77
CA THR A 149 -2.91 8.64 0.56
C THR A 149 -2.86 9.09 -0.89
N ILE A 150 -2.93 8.15 -1.83
CA ILE A 150 -2.94 8.45 -3.27
C ILE A 150 -4.21 9.23 -3.65
N SER A 151 -5.37 8.78 -3.16
CA SER A 151 -6.67 9.40 -3.48
C SER A 151 -6.77 10.81 -2.94
N THR A 152 -6.52 11.00 -1.65
CA THR A 152 -6.53 12.31 -0.98
C THR A 152 -5.48 13.25 -1.54
N SER A 153 -4.32 12.73 -1.96
CA SER A 153 -3.29 13.55 -2.60
C SER A 153 -3.71 14.10 -3.96
N MET A 154 -4.44 13.31 -4.75
CA MET A 154 -4.84 13.71 -6.11
C MET A 154 -6.19 14.45 -6.15
N LEU A 155 -7.04 14.25 -5.15
CA LEU A 155 -8.35 14.89 -4.99
C LEU A 155 -8.30 16.06 -3.98
N ARG A 156 -7.15 16.73 -3.87
CA ARG A 156 -7.00 17.88 -2.97
C ARG A 156 -7.97 19.01 -3.35
N PRO A 157 -8.44 19.79 -2.37
CA PRO A 157 -9.21 21.00 -2.64
C PRO A 157 -8.43 21.96 -3.55
N HIS A 158 -9.16 22.75 -4.34
CA HIS A 158 -8.58 23.74 -5.26
C HIS A 158 -7.75 24.84 -4.56
N THR A 159 -7.96 25.04 -3.25
CA THR A 159 -7.16 25.93 -2.40
C THR A 159 -5.72 25.47 -2.19
N GLN A 160 -5.42 24.20 -2.49
CA GLN A 160 -4.09 23.64 -2.41
C GLN A 160 -3.51 23.41 -3.81
N PRO A 161 -2.18 23.50 -3.98
CA PRO A 161 -1.55 23.15 -5.25
C PRO A 161 -1.89 21.71 -5.66
N PRO A 162 -2.28 21.49 -6.93
CA PRO A 162 -2.63 20.15 -7.39
C PRO A 162 -1.43 19.21 -7.28
N LEU A 163 -1.61 18.06 -6.64
CA LEU A 163 -0.57 17.04 -6.54
C LEU A 163 -0.94 15.84 -7.42
N ASN A 164 -0.30 15.75 -8.58
CA ASN A 164 -0.48 14.60 -9.47
C ASN A 164 0.37 13.39 -9.02
N LEU A 165 0.07 12.22 -9.62
CA LEU A 165 0.75 10.97 -9.29
C LEU A 165 2.27 11.01 -9.53
N ASN A 166 2.74 11.76 -10.55
CA ASN A 166 4.18 11.89 -10.83
C ASN A 166 4.89 12.68 -9.74
N ALA A 167 4.27 13.75 -9.25
CA ALA A 167 4.83 14.53 -8.16
C ALA A 167 4.90 13.68 -6.88
N LEU A 168 3.82 12.96 -6.53
CA LEU A 168 3.81 12.04 -5.40
C LEU A 168 4.91 10.97 -5.53
N ALA A 169 5.04 10.36 -6.70
CA ALA A 169 6.11 9.42 -7.04
C ALA A 169 7.51 10.00 -6.80
N HIS A 170 7.80 11.19 -7.33
CA HIS A 170 9.09 11.84 -7.16
C HIS A 170 9.39 12.14 -5.69
N TYR A 171 8.39 12.62 -4.92
CA TYR A 171 8.54 12.87 -3.48
C TYR A 171 8.91 11.60 -2.73
N THR A 172 8.25 10.48 -3.02
CA THR A 172 8.53 9.19 -2.38
C THR A 172 9.95 8.71 -2.67
N THR A 173 10.39 8.77 -3.93
CA THR A 173 11.78 8.42 -4.29
C THR A 173 12.80 9.29 -3.58
N ILE A 174 12.59 10.61 -3.54
CA ILE A 174 13.47 11.53 -2.81
C ILE A 174 13.51 11.20 -1.32
N SER A 175 12.36 10.89 -0.72
CA SER A 175 12.26 10.53 0.69
C SER A 175 13.02 9.24 1.01
N LEU A 176 12.92 8.21 0.17
CA LEU A 176 13.68 6.98 0.30
C LEU A 176 15.19 7.24 0.26
N ILE A 177 15.67 7.99 -0.74
CA ILE A 177 17.09 8.32 -0.89
C ILE A 177 17.58 9.11 0.33
N ARG A 178 16.83 10.13 0.77
CA ARG A 178 17.19 10.94 1.95
C ARG A 178 17.25 10.11 3.24
N THR A 179 16.34 9.16 3.40
CA THR A 179 16.32 8.26 4.55
C THR A 179 17.64 7.49 4.65
N LEU A 180 18.12 6.95 3.53
CA LEU A 180 19.37 6.17 3.50
C LEU A 180 20.64 7.02 3.68
N LEU A 181 20.60 8.28 3.26
CA LEU A 181 21.72 9.23 3.42
C LEU A 181 21.82 9.83 4.83
N SER A 182 20.74 9.80 5.61
CA SER A 182 20.64 10.47 6.91
C SER A 182 20.81 9.48 8.07
N PRO A 183 21.12 9.94 9.29
CA PRO A 183 21.07 9.10 10.48
C PRO A 183 19.69 8.42 10.63
N PRO A 184 19.63 7.14 11.04
CA PRO A 184 20.72 6.33 11.58
C PRO A 184 21.56 5.57 10.53
N TYR A 185 21.22 5.65 9.23
CA TYR A 185 21.86 4.83 8.20
C TYR A 185 23.16 5.42 7.67
N SER A 186 23.16 6.72 7.33
CA SER A 186 24.33 7.48 6.87
C SER A 186 25.18 6.75 5.82
N LEU A 187 24.54 6.13 4.82
CA LEU A 187 25.23 5.32 3.82
C LEU A 187 26.06 6.19 2.87
N ASN A 188 27.27 5.73 2.54
CA ASN A 188 28.14 6.37 1.54
C ASN A 188 27.71 6.04 0.10
N ILE A 189 26.50 6.49 -0.28
CA ILE A 189 25.94 6.28 -1.61
C ILE A 189 26.69 7.16 -2.62
N THR A 190 27.23 6.57 -3.68
CA THR A 190 27.95 7.31 -4.74
C THR A 190 27.18 7.35 -6.05
N SER A 191 26.48 6.27 -6.40
CA SER A 191 25.72 6.14 -7.64
C SER A 191 24.29 5.64 -7.38
N ILE A 192 23.33 6.25 -8.07
CA ILE A 192 21.90 5.91 -8.00
C ILE A 192 21.39 5.57 -9.40
N TYR A 193 20.71 4.44 -9.52
CA TYR A 193 20.06 3.96 -10.74
C TYR A 193 18.56 3.87 -10.52
N ILE A 194 17.75 4.45 -11.41
CA ILE A 194 16.30 4.57 -11.21
C ILE A 194 15.57 4.16 -12.49
N ASP A 195 14.58 3.28 -12.35
CA ASP A 195 13.64 3.00 -13.44
C ASP A 195 12.63 4.13 -13.59
N THR A 196 12.30 4.48 -14.82
CA THR A 196 11.25 5.46 -15.09
C THR A 196 10.33 5.05 -16.21
N VAL A 197 9.07 5.37 -15.98
CA VAL A 197 7.95 5.38 -16.93
C VAL A 197 7.87 6.68 -17.73
N GLY A 198 8.46 7.77 -17.22
CA GLY A 198 8.40 9.11 -17.80
C GLY A 198 9.61 9.47 -18.67
N PRO A 199 9.73 10.75 -19.07
CA PRO A 199 10.94 11.28 -19.70
C PRO A 199 12.11 11.28 -18.69
N PRO A 200 13.21 10.56 -18.96
CA PRO A 200 14.32 10.48 -18.01
C PRO A 200 14.98 11.84 -17.72
N GLN A 201 15.07 12.73 -18.71
CA GLN A 201 15.80 14.00 -18.59
C GLN A 201 15.22 14.95 -17.54
N SER A 202 13.89 15.07 -17.49
CA SER A 202 13.22 15.93 -16.50
C SER A 202 13.38 15.37 -15.10
N TYR A 203 13.33 14.04 -14.96
CA TYR A 203 13.49 13.38 -13.68
C TYR A 203 14.94 13.45 -13.17
N THR A 204 15.92 13.22 -14.05
CA THR A 204 17.35 13.40 -13.73
C THR A 204 17.64 14.83 -13.27
N THR A 205 17.13 15.84 -13.99
CA THR A 205 17.31 17.25 -13.61
C THR A 205 16.75 17.54 -12.21
N LEU A 206 15.56 17.03 -11.93
CA LEU A 206 14.92 17.18 -10.62
C LEU A 206 15.74 16.53 -9.51
N LEU A 207 16.21 15.29 -9.71
CA LEU A 207 17.00 14.57 -8.71
C LEU A 207 18.38 15.19 -8.52
N GLN A 208 19.05 15.65 -9.58
CA GLN A 208 20.35 16.31 -9.47
C GLN A 208 20.26 17.61 -8.66
N LYS A 209 19.13 18.33 -8.74
CA LYS A 209 18.87 19.50 -7.89
C LYS A 209 18.79 19.13 -6.40
N HIS A 210 18.21 17.97 -6.08
CA HIS A 210 18.08 17.48 -4.71
C HIS A 210 19.35 16.80 -4.17
N PHE A 211 20.15 16.19 -5.06
CA PHE A 211 21.35 15.43 -4.70
C PHE A 211 22.55 15.83 -5.58
N PRO A 212 23.09 17.06 -5.44
CA PRO A 212 24.08 17.59 -6.39
C PRO A 212 25.39 16.82 -6.46
N THR A 213 25.77 16.14 -5.38
CA THR A 213 27.03 15.39 -5.26
C THR A 213 26.92 13.93 -5.72
N LEU A 214 25.70 13.42 -5.94
CA LEU A 214 25.48 12.02 -6.29
C LEU A 214 25.42 11.86 -7.81
N LYS A 215 25.92 10.71 -8.30
CA LYS A 215 25.78 10.32 -9.70
C LYS A 215 24.42 9.65 -9.92
N VAL A 216 23.45 10.42 -10.39
CA VAL A 216 22.08 9.91 -10.64
C VAL A 216 21.91 9.53 -12.11
N THR A 217 21.52 8.28 -12.35
CA THR A 217 21.19 7.75 -13.68
C THR A 217 19.73 7.30 -13.70
N VAL A 218 18.89 8.03 -14.44
CA VAL A 218 17.51 7.64 -14.70
C VAL A 218 17.42 7.08 -16.11
N THR A 219 16.85 5.90 -16.28
CA THR A 219 16.60 5.32 -17.60
C THR A 219 15.32 4.50 -17.60
N LYS A 220 14.76 4.28 -18.78
CA LYS A 220 13.67 3.33 -18.96
C LYS A 220 14.24 1.90 -18.90
N GLN A 221 13.48 0.97 -18.35
CA GLN A 221 13.86 -0.44 -18.23
C GLN A 221 15.17 -0.62 -17.46
N ALA A 222 15.39 0.21 -16.44
CA ALA A 222 16.60 0.16 -15.62
C ALA A 222 16.74 -1.18 -14.89
N ASP A 223 15.62 -1.83 -14.56
CA ASP A 223 15.57 -3.18 -13.98
C ASP A 223 16.18 -4.28 -14.89
N SER A 224 16.21 -4.03 -16.20
CA SER A 224 16.81 -4.94 -17.19
C SER A 224 18.30 -4.66 -17.42
N ILE A 225 18.78 -3.48 -16.99
CA ILE A 225 20.14 -3.00 -17.23
C ILE A 225 21.00 -3.14 -15.96
N TYR A 226 20.44 -2.78 -14.81
CA TYR A 226 21.13 -2.69 -13.53
C TYR A 226 20.57 -3.74 -12.56
N PRO A 227 21.38 -4.75 -12.17
CA PRO A 227 20.94 -5.81 -11.25
C PRO A 227 20.40 -5.27 -9.92
N ILE A 228 20.97 -4.17 -9.42
CA ILE A 228 20.50 -3.52 -8.18
C ILE A 228 19.09 -2.93 -8.33
N VAL A 229 18.72 -2.43 -9.51
CA VAL A 229 17.36 -1.96 -9.79
C VAL A 229 16.41 -3.15 -9.90
N SER A 230 16.85 -4.26 -10.49
CA SER A 230 16.09 -5.51 -10.50
C SER A 230 15.79 -6.02 -9.08
N ALA A 231 16.76 -5.93 -8.16
CA ALA A 231 16.54 -6.24 -6.75
C ALA A 231 15.49 -5.34 -6.09
N ALA A 232 15.54 -4.03 -6.31
CA ALA A 232 14.51 -3.10 -5.87
C ALA A 232 13.13 -3.48 -6.45
N SER A 233 13.09 -3.83 -7.73
CA SER A 233 11.89 -4.28 -8.44
C SER A 233 11.23 -5.50 -7.79
N VAL A 234 12.03 -6.50 -7.42
CA VAL A 234 11.56 -7.68 -6.69
C VAL A 234 10.94 -7.27 -5.36
N CYS A 235 11.62 -6.43 -4.58
CA CYS A 235 11.11 -5.93 -3.29
C CYS A 235 9.77 -5.19 -3.44
N ALA A 236 9.65 -4.32 -4.43
CA ALA A 236 8.42 -3.57 -4.70
C ALA A 236 7.26 -4.50 -5.09
N LYS A 237 7.49 -5.42 -6.05
CA LYS A 237 6.45 -6.31 -6.56
C LYS A 237 5.97 -7.31 -5.51
N VAL A 238 6.88 -7.95 -4.79
CA VAL A 238 6.48 -8.93 -3.74
C VAL A 238 5.75 -8.24 -2.60
N THR A 239 6.26 -7.10 -2.13
CA THR A 239 5.58 -6.31 -1.08
C THR A 239 4.17 -5.89 -1.53
N ARG A 240 4.02 -5.45 -2.79
CA ARG A 240 2.69 -5.11 -3.32
C ARG A 240 1.78 -6.33 -3.39
N ASP A 241 2.25 -7.44 -3.97
CA ASP A 241 1.44 -8.64 -4.16
C ASP A 241 0.91 -9.14 -2.79
N VAL A 242 1.79 -9.25 -1.79
CA VAL A 242 1.38 -9.66 -0.43
C VAL A 242 0.45 -8.63 0.23
N ALA A 243 0.68 -7.33 0.02
CA ALA A 243 -0.22 -6.31 0.55
C ALA A 243 -1.65 -6.42 -0.02
N ILE A 244 -1.78 -6.73 -1.31
CA ILE A 244 -3.10 -7.00 -1.93
C ILE A 244 -3.76 -8.22 -1.29
N ASP A 245 -3.01 -9.31 -1.10
CA ASP A 245 -3.52 -10.55 -0.50
C ASP A 245 -4.02 -10.30 0.93
N VAL A 246 -3.30 -9.51 1.73
CA VAL A 246 -3.73 -9.12 3.08
C VAL A 246 -5.01 -8.30 3.03
N LEU A 247 -5.05 -7.25 2.20
CA LEU A 247 -6.20 -6.33 2.09
C LEU A 247 -7.48 -7.01 1.59
N THR A 248 -7.33 -8.08 0.80
CA THR A 248 -8.44 -8.79 0.14
C THR A 248 -8.72 -10.15 0.74
N SER A 249 -8.10 -10.46 1.88
CA SER A 249 -8.29 -11.73 2.58
C SER A 249 -9.79 -11.95 2.94
N PRO A 250 -10.34 -13.17 2.74
CA PRO A 250 -11.77 -13.44 2.93
C PRO A 250 -12.32 -13.06 4.31
N ALA A 251 -11.48 -13.14 5.35
CA ALA A 251 -11.83 -12.75 6.72
C ALA A 251 -12.17 -11.25 6.87
N LEU A 252 -11.65 -10.41 5.96
CA LEU A 252 -11.89 -8.95 5.95
C LEU A 252 -12.96 -8.53 4.94
N VAL A 253 -13.33 -9.42 4.01
CA VAL A 253 -14.37 -9.16 3.00
C VAL A 253 -15.76 -9.52 3.57
N THR A 254 -15.83 -10.45 4.51
CA THR A 254 -17.08 -10.97 5.10
C THR A 254 -17.70 -10.08 6.18
N THR A 255 -17.02 -9.03 6.64
CA THR A 255 -17.53 -8.13 7.70
C THR A 255 -18.38 -6.97 7.16
N ALA A 256 -18.49 -6.80 5.85
CA ALA A 256 -19.17 -5.66 5.23
C ALA A 256 -20.62 -5.92 4.79
N THR A 257 -21.09 -7.18 4.73
CA THR A 257 -22.47 -7.50 4.32
C THR A 257 -23.03 -8.66 5.15
N ASN A 258 -24.35 -8.61 5.40
CA ASN A 258 -25.12 -9.54 6.24
C ASN A 258 -24.59 -11.00 6.22
N PRO A 259 -24.28 -11.61 7.38
CA PRO A 259 -23.66 -12.95 7.47
C PRO A 259 -24.53 -14.10 6.93
N GLN A 260 -25.78 -13.83 6.55
CA GLN A 260 -26.72 -14.82 6.02
C GLN A 260 -26.73 -14.93 4.47
N GLN A 261 -25.95 -14.10 3.75
CA GLN A 261 -25.83 -14.13 2.27
C GLN A 261 -24.39 -13.98 1.79
N ALA A 262 -23.42 -14.59 2.46
CA ALA A 262 -22.03 -14.60 2.01
C ALA A 262 -21.87 -15.55 0.81
N GLU A 263 -22.20 -15.08 -0.40
CA GLU A 263 -21.64 -15.66 -1.61
C GLU A 263 -20.10 -15.60 -1.53
N ALA A 264 -19.42 -16.57 -2.16
CA ALA A 264 -17.97 -16.58 -2.21
C ALA A 264 -17.45 -15.22 -2.73
N PRO A 265 -16.43 -14.62 -2.09
CA PRO A 265 -15.94 -13.31 -2.48
C PRO A 265 -15.55 -13.33 -3.96
N GLN A 266 -16.14 -12.43 -4.75
CA GLN A 266 -15.84 -12.30 -6.17
C GLN A 266 -14.33 -12.07 -6.35
N PRO A 267 -13.69 -12.73 -7.33
CA PRO A 267 -12.25 -12.61 -7.52
C PRO A 267 -11.90 -11.16 -7.87
N LEU A 268 -10.93 -10.60 -7.14
CA LEU A 268 -10.45 -9.23 -7.32
C LEU A 268 -10.05 -8.91 -8.77
N GLY A 269 -9.53 -9.90 -9.49
CA GLY A 269 -8.88 -9.71 -10.78
C GLY A 269 -7.47 -9.14 -10.64
N SER A 270 -6.96 -8.55 -11.71
CA SER A 270 -5.63 -7.94 -11.80
C SER A 270 -5.50 -6.60 -11.06
N GLY A 271 -6.61 -5.96 -10.73
CA GLY A 271 -6.67 -4.60 -10.19
C GLY A 271 -6.54 -3.49 -11.24
N TYR A 272 -6.38 -3.81 -12.52
CA TYR A 272 -6.28 -2.81 -13.60
C TYR A 272 -7.65 -2.43 -14.16
N PRO A 273 -7.86 -1.16 -14.56
CA PRO A 273 -9.10 -0.70 -15.19
C PRO A 273 -9.59 -1.49 -16.40
N GLY A 274 -8.68 -2.11 -17.16
CA GLY A 274 -9.02 -2.88 -18.37
C GLY A 274 -9.49 -4.31 -18.11
N ASP A 275 -9.44 -4.79 -16.87
CA ASP A 275 -9.79 -6.16 -16.53
C ASP A 275 -11.25 -6.29 -16.08
N ALA A 276 -12.01 -7.12 -16.81
CA ALA A 276 -13.42 -7.37 -16.54
C ALA A 276 -13.69 -7.89 -15.12
N LYS A 277 -12.79 -8.71 -14.54
CA LYS A 277 -12.94 -9.21 -13.17
C LYS A 277 -12.82 -8.08 -12.16
N THR A 278 -11.85 -7.19 -12.36
CA THR A 278 -11.64 -5.99 -11.54
C THR A 278 -12.87 -5.07 -11.56
N ILE A 279 -13.45 -4.84 -12.74
CA ILE A 279 -14.67 -4.02 -12.88
C ILE A 279 -15.86 -4.70 -12.20
N SER A 280 -16.01 -6.02 -12.32
CA SER A 280 -17.06 -6.78 -11.64
C SER A 280 -16.92 -6.67 -10.13
N TYR A 281 -15.70 -6.84 -9.60
CA TYR A 281 -15.40 -6.67 -8.19
C TYR A 281 -15.81 -5.28 -7.69
N LEU A 282 -15.39 -4.21 -8.37
CA LEU A 282 -15.74 -2.84 -8.01
C LEU A 282 -17.24 -2.60 -7.99
N LYS A 283 -17.99 -3.09 -8.98
CA LYS A 283 -19.45 -2.95 -9.01
C LYS A 283 -20.13 -3.72 -7.87
N SER A 284 -19.64 -4.92 -7.55
CA SER A 284 -20.23 -5.77 -6.51
C SER A 284 -19.94 -5.29 -5.08
N THR A 285 -18.85 -4.55 -4.88
CA THR A 285 -18.41 -4.06 -3.56
C THR A 285 -18.72 -2.58 -3.34
N LEU A 286 -19.46 -1.96 -4.27
CA LEU A 286 -19.85 -0.56 -4.18
C LEU A 286 -20.99 -0.39 -3.15
N ASP A 287 -20.65 0.19 -2.02
CA ASP A 287 -21.57 0.71 -1.02
C ASP A 287 -22.29 1.97 -1.55
N PRO A 288 -23.62 2.06 -1.39
CA PRO A 288 -24.43 3.21 -1.80
C PRO A 288 -23.98 4.56 -1.24
N VAL A 289 -23.47 4.62 -0.01
CA VAL A 289 -23.18 5.87 0.70
C VAL A 289 -21.68 6.14 0.73
N PHE A 290 -20.89 5.16 1.13
CA PHE A 290 -19.45 5.29 1.36
C PHE A 290 -18.59 4.92 0.15
N GLY A 291 -19.20 4.35 -0.90
CA GLY A 291 -18.48 3.89 -2.08
C GLY A 291 -17.74 2.58 -1.83
N TRP A 292 -16.44 2.63 -1.52
CA TRP A 292 -15.65 1.41 -1.29
C TRP A 292 -14.81 1.52 -0.03
N ARG A 293 -14.29 0.38 0.41
CA ARG A 293 -13.19 0.35 1.38
C ARG A 293 -12.00 1.17 0.87
N GLY A 294 -11.72 2.27 1.57
CA GLY A 294 -10.69 3.23 1.21
C GLY A 294 -9.30 2.62 1.15
N GLU A 295 -9.04 1.57 1.94
CA GLU A 295 -7.74 0.89 1.97
C GLU A 295 -7.46 0.07 0.71
N VAL A 296 -8.50 -0.22 -0.09
CA VAL A 296 -8.42 -1.08 -1.28
C VAL A 296 -8.57 -0.26 -2.56
N VAL A 297 -9.50 0.69 -2.63
CA VAL A 297 -9.82 1.37 -3.90
C VAL A 297 -9.20 2.77 -3.96
N ARG A 298 -8.59 3.09 -5.10
CA ARG A 298 -8.09 4.45 -5.38
C ARG A 298 -9.19 5.29 -6.00
N PHE A 299 -9.83 6.14 -5.20
CA PHE A 299 -10.93 7.01 -5.64
C PHE A 299 -10.51 8.05 -6.69
N SER A 300 -9.22 8.40 -6.75
CA SER A 300 -8.71 9.35 -7.74
C SER A 300 -8.61 8.79 -9.17
N TRP A 301 -8.86 7.50 -9.38
CA TRP A 301 -8.84 6.90 -10.71
C TRP A 301 -10.14 7.21 -11.46
N ALA A 302 -10.01 7.56 -12.74
CA ALA A 302 -11.16 7.83 -13.61
C ALA A 302 -12.20 6.70 -13.59
N THR A 303 -11.75 5.44 -13.59
CA THR A 303 -12.64 4.27 -13.51
C THR A 303 -13.46 4.23 -12.22
N ALA A 304 -12.87 4.57 -11.08
CA ALA A 304 -13.58 4.61 -9.81
C ALA A 304 -14.58 5.78 -9.79
N LYS A 305 -14.16 6.96 -10.25
CA LYS A 305 -15.02 8.14 -10.41
C LYS A 305 -16.23 7.83 -11.29
N ASP A 306 -16.00 7.28 -12.48
CA ASP A 306 -17.06 6.92 -13.44
C ASP A 306 -18.07 5.93 -12.86
N LEU A 307 -17.60 4.93 -12.11
CA LEU A 307 -18.46 3.93 -11.49
C LEU A 307 -19.30 4.54 -10.37
N LEU A 308 -18.74 5.46 -9.56
CA LEU A 308 -19.48 6.19 -8.53
C LEU A 308 -20.57 7.08 -9.12
N GLU A 309 -20.27 7.82 -10.20
CA GLU A 309 -21.20 8.76 -10.82
C GLU A 309 -22.33 8.06 -11.62
N LYS A 310 -22.03 6.92 -12.25
CA LYS A 310 -22.99 6.20 -13.11
C LYS A 310 -23.83 5.17 -12.34
N ALA A 311 -23.44 4.81 -11.12
CA ALA A 311 -24.20 3.86 -10.31
C ALA A 311 -25.54 4.48 -9.91
N LYS A 312 -26.65 3.86 -10.32
CA LYS A 312 -27.99 4.32 -9.92
C LYS A 312 -28.26 4.12 -8.42
N SER A 313 -27.48 3.24 -7.79
CA SER A 313 -27.57 2.90 -6.37
C SER A 313 -26.70 3.78 -5.48
N SER A 314 -25.78 4.58 -6.02
CA SER A 314 -24.94 5.47 -5.22
C SER A 314 -25.69 6.77 -4.89
N VAL A 315 -25.47 7.26 -3.68
CA VAL A 315 -25.95 8.57 -3.24
C VAL A 315 -25.03 9.63 -3.84
N LYS A 316 -25.61 10.64 -4.48
CA LYS A 316 -24.86 11.77 -5.03
C LYS A 316 -24.30 12.61 -3.88
N ALA A 317 -22.98 12.68 -3.78
CA ALA A 317 -22.29 13.61 -2.89
C ALA A 317 -21.93 14.88 -3.67
N GLU A 318 -22.37 16.04 -3.17
CA GLU A 318 -21.98 17.33 -3.67
C GLU A 318 -21.01 17.96 -2.68
N TRP A 319 -19.81 18.27 -3.16
CA TRP A 319 -18.81 19.00 -2.39
C TRP A 319 -18.99 20.49 -2.67
N ALA A 320 -18.80 21.35 -1.66
CA ALA A 320 -18.87 22.78 -1.86
C ALA A 320 -17.82 23.21 -2.91
N GLU A 321 -18.26 23.75 -4.03
CA GLU A 321 -17.36 24.39 -5.00
C GLU A 321 -16.99 25.78 -4.46
N GLU A 322 -15.74 25.94 -4.02
CA GLU A 322 -15.25 27.24 -3.58
C GLU A 322 -15.01 28.14 -4.80
N GLY A 323 -15.99 28.99 -5.09
CA GLY A 323 -16.00 29.94 -6.21
C GLY A 323 -17.38 30.30 -6.73
N SER A 324 -18.44 29.55 -6.38
CA SER A 324 -19.81 30.06 -6.52
C SER A 324 -20.07 31.02 -5.37
N ASP A 325 -20.04 32.31 -5.66
CA ASP A 325 -20.52 33.40 -4.81
C ASP A 325 -22.07 33.36 -4.68
N GLU A 326 -22.61 32.15 -4.48
CA GLU A 326 -23.94 31.95 -3.96
C GLU A 326 -23.79 31.25 -2.62
N GLY A 327 -23.69 32.06 -1.56
CA GLY A 327 -23.98 31.62 -0.21
C GLY A 327 -25.44 31.18 -0.12
N GLN A 328 -25.76 30.02 -0.65
CA GLN A 328 -26.97 29.31 -0.28
C GLN A 328 -26.67 28.64 1.06
N ALA A 329 -26.98 29.39 2.12
CA ALA A 329 -27.07 28.83 3.45
C ALA A 329 -27.86 27.50 3.40
N ILE A 330 -27.49 26.55 4.26
CA ILE A 330 -28.17 25.26 4.48
C ILE A 330 -29.71 25.37 4.58
N THR A 331 -30.23 26.58 4.86
CA THR A 331 -31.65 26.93 4.83
C THR A 331 -32.34 26.74 3.47
N CYS A 332 -31.62 26.73 2.35
CA CYS A 332 -32.20 26.55 1.01
C CYS A 332 -32.56 25.08 0.73
N PHE A 333 -31.87 24.11 1.34
CA PHE A 333 -32.16 22.68 1.17
C PHE A 333 -33.46 22.22 1.86
N PHE A 334 -34.00 23.00 2.80
CA PHE A 334 -35.30 22.73 3.43
C PHE A 334 -36.48 23.31 2.65
N SER A 335 -36.23 23.97 1.53
CA SER A 335 -37.24 24.73 0.79
C SER A 335 -37.42 24.21 -0.63
N SER A 336 -37.76 22.92 -0.82
CA SER A 336 -38.45 22.47 -2.03
C SER A 336 -39.19 21.15 -1.83
N GLY A 337 -40.47 21.23 -1.49
CA GLY A 337 -41.41 20.12 -1.52
C GLY A 337 -42.73 20.50 -0.87
N LYS A 338 -43.67 21.01 -1.67
CA LYS A 338 -45.01 21.44 -1.26
C LYS A 338 -45.72 20.37 -0.41
N ASP A 339 -46.29 20.77 0.72
CA ASP A 339 -47.60 20.30 1.11
C ASP A 339 -48.39 21.39 1.84
N GLU A 340 -49.67 21.46 1.49
CA GLU A 340 -50.58 22.56 1.81
C GLU A 340 -50.84 22.68 3.32
N GLY A 341 -50.67 23.89 3.88
CA GLY A 341 -51.37 24.31 5.09
C GLY A 341 -50.61 24.24 6.43
N MET A 342 -49.34 24.66 6.47
CA MET A 342 -48.55 25.15 7.63
C MET A 342 -49.06 24.78 9.06
N GLU A 343 -48.56 23.67 9.61
CA GLU A 343 -48.66 23.35 11.04
C GLU A 343 -47.27 23.16 11.70
N LYS A 344 -47.27 23.46 13.00
CA LYS A 344 -46.13 23.70 13.90
C LYS A 344 -45.23 22.48 14.10
N GLY A 345 -43.91 22.67 14.10
CA GLY A 345 -42.96 21.66 14.57
C GLY A 345 -41.57 22.21 14.92
N VAL A 346 -41.18 21.99 16.18
CA VAL A 346 -39.81 21.99 16.76
C VAL A 346 -38.91 23.24 16.69
N ALA A 347 -39.39 24.39 16.23
CA ALA A 347 -38.67 25.68 16.30
C ALA A 347 -38.39 26.21 17.74
N GLY A 348 -38.51 25.38 18.77
CA GLY A 348 -38.34 25.73 20.18
C GLY A 348 -37.13 25.13 20.88
N TRP A 349 -36.30 24.28 20.24
CA TRP A 349 -35.40 23.44 21.05
C TRP A 349 -33.94 23.87 21.22
N TYR A 350 -33.31 24.70 20.38
CA TYR A 350 -31.95 25.18 20.69
C TYR A 350 -31.67 26.60 20.20
N GLY A 351 -31.55 27.53 21.17
CA GLY A 351 -30.65 28.69 21.16
C GLY A 351 -30.94 29.85 20.20
N ARG A 352 -31.40 30.99 20.74
CA ARG A 352 -31.28 32.29 20.05
C ARG A 352 -29.81 32.72 20.04
N SER A 353 -29.29 33.08 18.87
CA SER A 353 -27.99 33.74 18.71
C SER A 353 -28.03 35.13 19.36
N VAL A 354 -27.12 35.39 20.30
CA VAL A 354 -26.76 36.75 20.70
C VAL A 354 -25.77 37.29 19.66
N GLY A 355 -26.13 38.39 19.01
CA GLY A 355 -25.32 39.02 17.97
C GLY A 355 -23.96 39.46 18.50
N VAL A 356 -22.92 39.20 17.71
CA VAL A 356 -21.58 39.75 17.95
C VAL A 356 -21.61 41.22 17.51
N GLY A 357 -21.79 42.11 18.49
CA GLY A 357 -21.30 43.48 18.37
C GLY A 357 -19.80 43.49 18.63
N GLU A 358 -19.07 44.08 17.69
CA GLU A 358 -17.70 44.61 17.77
C GLU A 358 -16.75 44.00 18.80
N PHE A 359 -15.73 43.26 18.33
CA PHE A 359 -14.30 43.61 18.46
C PHE A 359 -13.46 42.79 17.47
#